data_AF-A0A4V2L0D7-F1
#
_entry.id   AF-A0A4V2L0D7-F1
#
_cell.length_a   1.000
_cell.length_b   1.000
_cell.length_c   1.000
_cell.angle_alpha   90.00
_cell.angle_beta   90.00
_cell.angle_gamma   90.00
#
_symmetry.space_group_name_H-M   'P 1'
#
loop_
_entity.id
_entity.type
_entity.pdbx_description
1 polymer ?
#
loop_
_entity_poly.entity_id
_entity_poly.type
_entity_poly.pdbx_seq_one_letter_code
_entity_poly.pdbx_strand_id
1 'polypeptide(L)'
;MHMDLEAVIQQMLGAMVHSLREDAAALGSYGQQILAGERAALQQLAEQRLRGEITDEELQMELEDERLTIEAQMLAVSVMSKAAVQRASQAATAAFFNAVKALI
;
A
#
# COMPACT_ATOMS: atom_id res chain seq x y z
N MET A 1 -21.01 1.08 -1.85
CA MET A 1 -20.03 1.46 -2.90
C MET A 1 -19.19 0.23 -3.22
N HIS A 2 -18.70 0.10 -4.45
CA HIS A 2 -17.77 -0.98 -4.81
C HIS A 2 -16.40 -0.37 -5.09
N MET A 3 -15.36 -0.92 -4.48
CA MET A 3 -13.98 -0.49 -4.71
C MET A 3 -13.37 -1.32 -5.81
N ASP A 4 -12.83 -0.66 -6.84
CA ASP A 4 -11.98 -1.32 -7.83
C ASP A 4 -10.58 -1.53 -7.23
N LEU A 5 -10.38 -2.69 -6.60
CA LEU A 5 -9.14 -3.04 -5.93
C LEU A 5 -7.93 -3.07 -6.87
N GLU A 6 -8.12 -3.44 -8.14
CA GLU A 6 -7.02 -3.41 -9.11
C GLU A 6 -6.59 -1.98 -9.39
N ALA A 7 -7.54 -1.06 -9.57
CA ALA A 7 -7.22 0.36 -9.74
C ALA A 7 -6.50 0.92 -8.50
N VAL A 8 -6.91 0.53 -7.30
CA VAL A 8 -6.24 0.95 -6.05
C VAL A 8 -4.83 0.39 -5.95
N ILE A 9 -4.62 -0.89 -6.22
CA ILE A 9 -3.27 -1.51 -6.23
C ILE A 9 -2.36 -0.84 -7.25
N GLN A 10 -2.88 -0.50 -8.44
CA GLN A 10 -2.10 0.25 -9.44
C GLN A 10 -1.75 1.66 -8.96
N GLN A 11 -2.66 2.34 -8.24
CA GLN A 11 -2.36 3.63 -7.62
C GLN A 11 -1.30 3.51 -6.52
N MET A 12 -1.37 2.48 -5.68
CA MET A 12 -0.36 2.19 -4.67
C MET A 12 1.01 1.95 -5.30
N LEU A 13 1.08 1.10 -6.34
CA LEU A 13 2.31 0.83 -7.08
C LEU A 13 2.88 2.10 -7.72
N GLY A 14 2.02 2.92 -8.34
CA GLY A 14 2.40 4.21 -8.91
C GLY A 14 2.97 5.16 -7.84
N ALA A 15 2.35 5.20 -6.66
CA ALA A 15 2.81 6.01 -5.53
C ALA A 15 4.17 5.54 -4.99
N MET A 16 4.37 4.22 -4.87
CA MET A 16 5.66 3.62 -4.51
C MET A 16 6.74 4.04 -5.52
N VAL A 17 6.52 3.78 -6.80
CA VAL A 17 7.46 4.10 -7.88
C VAL A 17 7.80 5.59 -7.90
N HIS A 18 6.80 6.46 -7.78
CA HIS A 18 7.00 7.91 -7.77
C HIS A 18 7.85 8.37 -6.57
N SER A 19 7.63 7.80 -5.39
CA SER A 19 8.37 8.15 -4.17
C SER A 19 9.86 7.78 -4.23
N LEU A 20 10.20 6.79 -5.06
CA LEU A 20 11.54 6.20 -5.15
C LEU A 20 12.43 6.87 -6.18
N ARG A 21 11.85 7.61 -7.14
CA ARG A 21 12.57 8.35 -8.18
C ARG A 21 13.64 7.48 -8.86
N GLU A 22 14.91 7.74 -8.57
CA GLU A 22 16.08 7.08 -9.17
C GLU A 22 16.21 5.60 -8.74
N ASP A 23 15.66 5.24 -7.57
CA ASP A 23 15.66 3.86 -7.06
C ASP A 23 14.53 3.01 -7.64
N ALA A 24 13.62 3.60 -8.43
CA ALA A 24 12.41 2.94 -8.92
C ALA A 24 12.68 1.76 -9.85
N ALA A 25 13.80 1.78 -10.58
CA ALA A 25 14.20 0.71 -11.48
C ALA A 25 14.40 -0.63 -10.75
N ALA A 26 14.78 -0.59 -9.46
CA ALA A 26 14.95 -1.77 -8.64
C ALA A 26 13.62 -2.36 -8.12
N LEU A 27 12.53 -1.57 -8.10
CA LEU A 27 11.27 -2.02 -7.54
C LEU A 27 10.40 -2.84 -8.49
N GLY A 28 10.51 -2.61 -9.80
CA GLY A 28 9.58 -3.04 -10.85
C GLY A 28 8.66 -4.22 -10.49
N SER A 29 9.06 -5.44 -10.84
CA SER A 29 8.26 -6.66 -10.61
C SER A 29 8.05 -6.99 -9.14
N TYR A 30 8.95 -6.57 -8.25
CA TYR A 30 8.86 -6.87 -6.82
C TYR A 30 7.76 -6.09 -6.12
N GLY A 31 7.60 -4.80 -6.42
CA GLY A 31 6.51 -3.99 -5.86
C GLY A 31 5.14 -4.55 -6.23
N GLN A 32 4.99 -5.04 -7.47
CA GLN A 32 3.75 -5.69 -7.89
C GLN A 32 3.51 -7.03 -7.17
N GLN A 33 4.55 -7.82 -6.94
CA GLN A 33 4.45 -9.08 -6.20
C GLN A 33 4.10 -8.86 -4.72
N ILE A 34 4.73 -7.86 -4.09
CA ILE A 34 4.48 -7.47 -2.70
C ILE A 34 3.02 -7.06 -2.53
N LEU A 35 2.54 -6.12 -3.35
CA LEU A 35 1.15 -5.66 -3.27
C LEU A 35 0.14 -6.75 -3.66
N ALA A 36 0.51 -7.67 -4.56
CA ALA A 36 -0.34 -8.83 -4.86
C ALA A 36 -0.44 -9.81 -3.68
N GLY A 37 0.62 -9.94 -2.88
CA GLY A 37 0.62 -10.72 -1.64
C GLY A 37 -0.33 -10.14 -0.58
N GLU A 38 -0.31 -8.82 -0.42
CA GLU A 38 -1.15 -8.11 0.56
C GLU A 38 -2.58 -7.81 0.06
N ARG A 39 -2.89 -8.18 -1.19
CA ARG A 39 -4.17 -7.88 -1.82
C ARG A 39 -5.38 -8.30 -0.98
N ALA A 40 -5.34 -9.50 -0.41
CA ALA A 40 -6.46 -10.04 0.35
C ALA A 40 -6.69 -9.24 1.64
N ALA A 41 -5.61 -8.88 2.35
CA ALA A 41 -5.67 -8.07 3.56
C ALA A 41 -6.21 -6.66 3.26
N LEU A 42 -5.65 -6.00 2.25
CA LEU A 42 -6.11 -4.68 1.79
C LEU A 42 -7.59 -4.71 1.37
N GLN A 43 -8.03 -5.76 0.68
CA GLN A 43 -9.44 -5.91 0.33
C GLN A 43 -10.33 -6.00 1.58
N GLN A 44 -9.93 -6.79 2.57
CA GLN A 44 -10.70 -6.95 3.80
C GLN A 44 -10.80 -5.64 4.57
N LEU A 45 -9.70 -4.90 4.71
CA LEU A 45 -9.68 -3.59 5.38
C LEU A 45 -10.59 -2.57 4.67
N ALA A 46 -10.53 -2.53 3.34
CA ALA A 46 -11.42 -1.69 2.53
C ALA A 46 -12.89 -2.05 2.75
N GLU A 47 -13.24 -3.34 2.71
CA GLU A 47 -14.61 -3.79 2.91
C GLU A 47 -15.14 -3.46 4.30
N GLN A 48 -14.35 -3.74 5.35
CA GLN A 48 -14.69 -3.40 6.74
C GLN A 48 -14.94 -1.90 6.88
N ARG A 49 -14.07 -1.07 6.32
CA ARG A 49 -14.24 0.39 6.38
C ARG A 49 -15.48 0.85 5.64
N LEU A 50 -15.73 0.34 4.43
CA LEU A 50 -16.89 0.67 3.60
C LEU A 50 -18.21 0.20 4.21
N ARG A 51 -18.20 -0.88 5.01
CA ARG A 51 -19.35 -1.35 5.79
C ARG A 51 -19.53 -0.58 7.10
N GLY A 52 -18.58 0.29 7.46
CA GLY A 52 -18.57 1.04 8.72
C GLY A 52 -18.25 0.16 9.94
N GLU A 53 -17.62 -0.99 9.72
CA GLU A 53 -17.19 -1.91 10.78
C GLU A 53 -15.95 -1.39 11.52
N ILE A 54 -15.15 -0.57 10.85
CA ILE A 54 -13.98 0.12 11.41
C ILE A 54 -14.02 1.62 11.11
N THR A 55 -13.42 2.45 11.95
CA THR A 55 -13.28 3.90 11.74
C THR A 55 -12.08 4.26 10.84
N ASP A 56 -11.93 5.54 10.51
CA ASP A 56 -10.73 6.03 9.80
C ASP A 56 -9.46 5.83 10.64
N GLU A 57 -9.55 6.02 11.96
CA GLU A 57 -8.44 5.82 12.89
C GLU A 57 -8.05 4.34 12.98
N GLU A 58 -9.04 3.45 13.08
CA GLU A 58 -8.80 1.99 13.08
C GLU A 58 -8.20 1.53 11.76
N LEU A 59 -8.71 2.03 10.62
CA LEU A 59 -8.10 1.75 9.32
C LEU A 59 -6.65 2.22 9.25
N GLN A 60 -6.32 3.39 9.81
CA GLN A 60 -4.94 3.89 9.83
C GLN A 60 -4.03 3.02 10.70
N MET A 61 -4.51 2.51 11.83
CA MET A 61 -3.74 1.59 12.67
C MET A 61 -3.44 0.28 11.94
N GLU A 62 -4.45 -0.34 11.32
CA GLU A 62 -4.25 -1.58 10.55
C GLU A 62 -3.32 -1.33 9.35
N LEU A 63 -3.46 -0.20 8.65
CA LEU A 63 -2.56 0.15 7.55
C LEU A 63 -1.12 0.41 7.99
N GLU A 64 -0.87 0.76 9.26
CA GLU A 64 0.48 0.89 9.78
C GLU A 64 1.16 -0.48 9.89
N ASP A 65 0.41 -1.50 10.31
CA ASP A 65 0.90 -2.88 10.35
C ASP A 65 1.16 -3.40 8.92
N GLU A 66 0.25 -3.14 7.98
CA GLU A 66 0.46 -3.46 6.56
C GLU A 66 1.67 -2.71 5.97
N ARG A 67 1.87 -1.45 6.36
CA ARG A 67 3.02 -0.65 5.94
C ARG A 67 4.32 -1.32 6.39
N LEU A 68 4.41 -1.77 7.65
CA LEU A 68 5.58 -2.46 8.19
C LEU A 68 5.85 -3.79 7.48
N THR A 69 4.80 -4.53 7.13
CA THR A 69 4.90 -5.77 6.36
C THR A 69 5.46 -5.50 4.96
N ILE A 70 4.91 -4.51 4.25
CA ILE A 70 5.39 -4.07 2.93
C ILE A 70 6.86 -3.63 3.03
N GLU A 71 7.24 -2.87 4.06
CA GLU A 71 8.63 -2.46 4.27
C GLU A 71 9.56 -3.65 4.45
N ALA A 72 9.19 -4.62 5.28
CA ALA A 72 10.01 -5.80 5.54
C ALA A 72 10.21 -6.61 4.25
N GLN A 73 9.14 -6.78 3.46
CA GLN A 73 9.22 -7.48 2.18
C GLN A 73 10.09 -6.72 1.17
N MET A 74 9.94 -5.39 1.08
CA MET A 74 10.78 -4.56 0.22
C MET A 74 12.25 -4.61 0.62
N LEU A 75 12.56 -4.55 1.92
CA LEU A 75 13.94 -4.69 2.42
C LEU A 75 14.51 -6.08 2.14
N ALA A 76 13.69 -7.13 2.14
CA ALA A 76 14.13 -8.49 1.84
C ALA A 76 14.48 -8.70 0.36
N VAL A 77 13.81 -7.99 -0.55
CA VAL A 77 13.96 -8.19 -2.01
C VAL A 77 14.77 -7.11 -2.72
N SER A 78 15.01 -5.96 -2.08
CA SER A 78 15.66 -4.81 -2.71
C SER A 78 17.06 -4.50 -2.16
N VAL A 79 17.91 -3.94 -3.02
CA VAL A 79 19.19 -3.30 -2.62
C VAL A 79 18.95 -1.79 -2.43
N MET A 80 17.86 -1.44 -1.75
CA MET A 80 17.48 -0.04 -1.57
C MET A 80 17.76 0.42 -0.15
N SER A 81 18.04 1.70 0.00
CA SER A 81 18.21 2.28 1.33
C SER A 81 16.91 2.14 2.14
N LYS A 82 17.04 1.95 3.45
CA LYS A 82 15.89 1.92 4.38
C LYS A 82 14.98 3.15 4.21
N ALA A 83 15.58 4.32 4.01
CA ALA A 83 14.84 5.57 3.80
C ALA A 83 14.06 5.59 2.47
N ALA A 84 14.53 4.91 1.43
CA ALA A 84 13.79 4.75 0.18
C ALA A 84 12.58 3.83 0.39
N VAL A 85 12.79 2.67 1.04
CA VAL A 85 11.71 1.73 1.36
C VAL A 85 10.62 2.37 2.22
N GLN A 86 11.00 3.10 3.27
CA GLN A 86 10.04 3.78 4.16
C GLN A 86 9.17 4.82 3.43
N ARG A 87 9.77 5.58 2.49
CA ARG A 87 9.00 6.53 1.69
C ARG A 87 8.02 5.83 0.75
N ALA A 88 8.42 4.70 0.18
CA ALA A 88 7.58 3.93 -0.73
C ALA A 88 6.41 3.25 -0.04
N SER A 89 6.65 2.56 1.08
CA SER A 89 5.59 1.94 1.87
C SER A 89 4.57 2.99 2.34
N GLN A 90 5.04 4.13 2.83
CA GLN A 90 4.18 5.24 3.27
C GLN A 90 3.37 5.84 2.11
N ALA A 91 3.97 6.02 0.94
CA ALA A 91 3.26 6.50 -0.24
C ALA A 91 2.18 5.51 -0.69
N ALA A 92 2.46 4.20 -0.63
CA ALA A 92 1.51 3.14 -0.96
C ALA A 92 0.28 3.16 -0.04
N THR A 93 0.50 3.12 1.28
CA THR A 93 -0.61 3.06 2.24
C THR A 93 -1.40 4.36 2.28
N ALA A 94 -0.75 5.52 2.07
CA ALA A 94 -1.46 6.78 1.90
C ALA A 94 -2.36 6.80 0.66
N ALA A 95 -1.90 6.25 -0.47
CA ALA A 95 -2.72 6.12 -1.68
C ALA A 95 -3.95 5.23 -1.42
N PHE A 96 -3.76 4.10 -0.74
CA PHE A 96 -4.85 3.20 -0.35
C PHE A 96 -5.87 3.91 0.56
N PHE A 97 -5.41 4.53 1.65
CA PHE A 97 -6.28 5.24 2.59
C PHE A 97 -7.12 6.32 1.89
N ASN A 98 -6.49 7.12 1.02
CA ASN A 98 -7.20 8.16 0.26
C ASN A 98 -8.21 7.56 -0.72
N ALA A 99 -7.90 6.42 -1.36
CA ALA A 99 -8.82 5.74 -2.26
C ALA A 99 -10.04 5.19 -1.51
N VAL A 100 -9.84 4.60 -0.33
CA VAL A 100 -10.94 4.14 0.54
C VAL A 100 -11.80 5.33 0.96
N LYS A 101 -11.18 6.41 1.43
CA LYS A 101 -11.87 7.61 1.90
C LYS A 101 -12.68 8.31 0.81
N ALA A 102 -12.24 8.27 -0.45
CA ALA A 102 -12.95 8.87 -1.57
C ALA A 102 -14.28 8.15 -1.91
N LEU A 103 -14.51 6.95 -1.38
CA LEU A 103 -15.68 6.12 -1.60
C LEU A 103 -16.71 6.18 -0.45
N ILE A 104 -16.52 7.10 0.51
CA ILE A 104 -17.34 7.25 1.72
C ILE A 104 -17.93 8.65 1.74
#